data_AF-A0A8B6EUP8-F1
#
_entry.id   AF-A0A8B6EUP8-F1
#
_cell.length_a   1.000
_cell.length_b   1.000
_cell.length_c   1.000
_cell.angle_alpha   90.00
_cell.angle_beta   90.00
_cell.angle_gamma   90.00
#
_symmetry.space_group_name_H-M   'P 1'
#
loop_
_entity.id
_entity.type
_entity.pdbx_description
1 polymer ?
#
loop_
_entity_poly.entity_id
_entity_poly.type
_entity_poly.pdbx_seq_one_letter_code
_entity_poly.pdbx_strand_id
1 'polypeptide(L)'
;METFAESSITKQNGKYVFKLPWKENCPELPTNKEIVKRRTENVIRRFSKDKEMFRMYGDFISDQERRGFIEKVSDKTLTENLIHYIPHHAVKQDSTTTPIRIVYNCSCKANSHHALVSTIV
;
A
#
# COMPACT_ATOMS: atom_id res chain seq x y z
N MET A 1 -16.82 14.42 -17.48
CA MET A 1 -16.41 13.93 -16.15
C MET A 1 -17.58 13.41 -15.32
N GLU A 2 -18.84 13.78 -15.61
CA GLU A 2 -20.03 13.36 -14.84
C GLU A 2 -20.44 11.88 -15.01
N THR A 3 -19.98 11.16 -16.04
CA THR A 3 -20.56 9.84 -16.41
C THR A 3 -19.97 8.61 -15.69
N PHE A 4 -18.83 8.73 -15.00
CA PHE A 4 -18.21 7.58 -14.29
C PHE A 4 -18.77 7.38 -12.87
N ALA A 5 -19.11 8.47 -12.17
CA ALA A 5 -19.54 8.41 -10.78
C ALA A 5 -20.94 7.77 -10.62
N GLU A 6 -21.86 8.04 -11.56
CA GLU A 6 -23.25 7.59 -11.45
C GLU A 6 -23.45 6.12 -11.85
N SER A 7 -22.58 5.55 -12.70
CA SER A 7 -22.74 4.21 -13.27
C SER A 7 -21.92 3.11 -12.56
N SER A 8 -20.99 3.47 -11.67
CA SER A 8 -20.03 2.53 -11.08
C SER A 8 -20.14 2.34 -9.56
N ILE A 9 -21.02 3.09 -8.88
CA ILE A 9 -21.22 3.02 -7.43
C ILE A 9 -22.43 2.11 -7.13
N THR A 10 -22.20 1.05 -6.35
CA THR A 10 -23.23 0.14 -5.84
C THR A 10 -23.26 0.16 -4.32
N LYS A 11 -24.41 -0.07 -3.71
CA LYS A 11 -24.51 -0.21 -2.24
C LYS A 11 -24.58 -1.69 -1.88
N GLN A 12 -23.60 -2.19 -1.15
CA GLN A 12 -23.50 -3.59 -0.72
C GLN A 12 -23.28 -3.63 0.79
N ASN A 13 -24.10 -4.39 1.52
CA ASN A 13 -24.02 -4.53 2.98
C ASN A 13 -23.91 -3.18 3.73
N GLY A 14 -24.65 -2.16 3.28
CA GLY A 14 -24.62 -0.82 3.86
C GLY A 14 -23.42 0.05 3.49
N LYS A 15 -22.47 -0.45 2.69
CA LYS A 15 -21.30 0.29 2.20
C LYS A 15 -21.46 0.66 0.73
N TYR A 16 -20.93 1.81 0.34
CA TYR A 16 -20.77 2.17 -1.06
C TYR A 16 -19.51 1.49 -1.62
N VAL A 17 -19.67 0.78 -2.73
CA VAL A 17 -18.62 0.05 -3.43
C VAL A 17 -18.54 0.64 -4.83
N PHE A 18 -17.35 1.06 -5.24
CA PHE A 18 -17.09 1.58 -6.58
C PHE A 18 -16.05 0.72 -7.27
N LYS A 19 -16.22 0.53 -8.59
CA LYS A 19 -15.18 -0.10 -9.40
C LYS A 19 -14.09 0.93 -9.69
N LEU A 20 -12.81 0.54 -9.59
CA LEU A 20 -11.71 1.41 -10.00
C LEU A 20 -11.76 1.63 -11.53
N PRO A 21 -11.58 2.88 -12.01
CA PRO A 21 -11.55 3.21 -13.44
C PRO A 21 -10.21 2.75 -14.05
N TRP A 22 -10.10 1.45 -14.31
CA TRP A 22 -8.95 0.92 -15.04
C TRP A 22 -8.99 1.39 -16.50
N LYS A 23 -7.85 1.79 -17.06
CA LYS A 23 -7.74 2.04 -18.50
C LYS A 23 -7.83 0.71 -19.24
N GLU A 24 -8.65 0.67 -20.30
CA GLU A 24 -8.66 -0.45 -21.24
C GLU A 24 -7.28 -0.60 -21.89
N ASN A 25 -6.85 -1.84 -22.17
CA ASN A 25 -5.53 -2.18 -22.72
C ASN A 25 -4.35 -1.63 -21.89
N CYS A 26 -4.47 -1.67 -20.57
CA CYS A 26 -3.34 -1.35 -19.69
C CYS A 26 -2.18 -2.31 -19.95
N PRO A 27 -0.96 -1.82 -20.25
CA PRO A 27 0.21 -2.68 -20.38
C PRO A 27 0.49 -3.40 -19.06
N GLU A 28 1.15 -4.56 -19.12
CA GLU A 28 1.61 -5.27 -17.94
C GLU A 28 2.45 -4.34 -17.06
N LEU A 29 2.12 -4.28 -15.76
CA LEU A 29 2.83 -3.46 -14.80
C LEU A 29 4.05 -4.26 -14.30
N PRO A 30 5.29 -3.85 -14.62
CA PRO A 30 6.46 -4.59 -14.19
C PRO A 30 6.56 -4.61 -12.67
N THR A 31 7.00 -5.75 -12.15
CA THR A 31 7.18 -5.92 -10.71
C THR A 31 8.28 -5.00 -10.16
N ASN A 32 8.02 -4.35 -9.04
CA ASN A 32 9.00 -3.54 -8.30
C ASN A 32 9.52 -4.25 -7.03
N LYS A 33 9.30 -5.57 -6.93
CA LYS A 33 9.56 -6.38 -5.73
C LYS A 33 10.95 -6.16 -5.13
N GLU A 34 11.99 -6.25 -5.95
CA GLU A 34 13.38 -6.13 -5.48
C GLU A 34 13.70 -4.72 -4.94
N ILE A 35 13.15 -3.68 -5.59
CA ILE A 35 13.30 -2.29 -5.15
C ILE A 35 12.63 -2.10 -3.79
N VAL A 36 11.39 -2.58 -3.67
CA VAL A 36 10.61 -2.45 -2.42
C VAL A 36 11.23 -3.27 -1.30
N LYS A 37 11.70 -4.49 -1.58
CA LYS A 37 12.40 -5.35 -0.62
C LYS A 37 13.62 -4.62 -0.02
N ARG A 38 14.51 -4.07 -0.87
CA ARG A 38 15.69 -3.31 -0.41
C ARG A 38 15.30 -2.09 0.43
N ARG A 39 14.22 -1.39 0.05
CA ARG A 39 13.71 -0.24 0.82
C ARG A 39 13.21 -0.69 2.20
N THR A 40 12.45 -1.77 2.26
CA THR A 40 11.95 -2.35 3.51
C THR A 40 13.09 -2.78 4.43
N GLU A 41 14.11 -3.47 3.90
CA GLU A 41 15.31 -3.86 4.66
C GLU A 41 16.03 -2.65 5.25
N ASN A 42 16.17 -1.56 4.48
CA ASN A 42 16.76 -0.32 4.96
C ASN A 42 15.92 0.35 6.07
N VAL A 43 14.59 0.33 5.95
CA VAL A 43 13.67 0.83 6.99
C VAL A 43 13.85 0.01 8.27
N ILE A 44 13.87 -1.32 8.18
CA ILE A 44 14.08 -2.22 9.33
C ILE A 44 15.45 -1.96 9.98
N ARG A 45 16.52 -1.84 9.19
CA ARG A 45 17.88 -1.54 9.69
C ARG A 45 17.96 -0.17 10.37
N ARG A 46 17.18 0.81 9.91
CA ARG A 46 17.09 2.12 10.60
C ARG A 46 16.37 1.97 11.94
N PHE A 47 15.28 1.22 11.98
CA PHE A 47 14.50 0.99 13.19
C PHE A 47 15.20 0.09 14.21
N SER A 48 16.13 -0.78 13.80
CA SER A 48 16.93 -1.56 14.76
C SER A 48 17.77 -0.69 15.70
N LYS A 49 18.00 0.58 15.33
CA LYS A 49 18.71 1.58 16.16
C LYS A 49 17.76 2.39 17.05
N ASP A 50 16.45 2.32 16.84
CA ASP A 50 15.41 3.05 17.56
C ASP A 50 14.26 2.08 17.90
N LYS A 51 14.39 1.40 19.06
CA LYS A 51 13.46 0.36 19.51
C LYS A 51 12.04 0.86 19.68
N GLU A 52 11.87 2.12 20.08
CA GLU A 52 10.56 2.71 20.29
C GLU A 52 9.85 2.92 18.95
N MET A 53 10.57 3.46 17.96
CA MET A 53 10.06 3.59 16.59
C MET A 53 9.69 2.23 16.00
N PHE A 54 10.50 1.18 16.22
CA PHE A 54 10.18 -0.16 15.75
C PHE A 54 8.88 -0.70 16.36
N ARG A 55 8.69 -0.54 17.69
CA ARG A 55 7.47 -0.95 18.39
C ARG A 55 6.25 -0.23 17.85
N MET A 56 6.27 1.10 17.82
CA MET A 56 5.13 1.91 17.34
C MET A 56 4.75 1.58 15.89
N TYR A 57 5.75 1.33 15.03
CA TYR A 57 5.51 0.91 13.66
C TYR A 57 4.79 -0.44 13.58
N GLY A 58 5.25 -1.43 14.36
CA GLY A 58 4.62 -2.76 14.43
C GLY A 58 3.19 -2.69 14.98
N ASP A 59 2.97 -1.88 16.02
CA ASP A 59 1.65 -1.66 16.62
C ASP A 59 0.67 -1.06 15.59
N PHE A 60 1.13 -0.09 14.79
CA PHE A 60 0.32 0.51 13.73
C PHE A 60 -0.10 -0.52 12.68
N ILE A 61 0.84 -1.32 12.15
CA ILE A 61 0.54 -2.33 11.14
C ILE A 61 -0.43 -3.39 11.70
N SER A 62 -0.22 -3.80 12.96
CA SER A 62 -1.11 -4.75 13.64
C SER A 62 -2.52 -4.20 13.85
N ASP A 63 -2.66 -2.90 14.16
CA ASP A 63 -3.97 -2.23 14.25
C ASP A 63 -4.69 -2.20 12.90
N GLN A 64 -3.97 -1.90 11.80
CA GLN A 64 -4.54 -1.94 10.46
C GLN A 64 -5.07 -3.35 10.10
N GLU A 65 -4.29 -4.39 10.41
CA GLU A 65 -4.70 -5.79 10.19
C GLU A 65 -5.92 -6.14 11.04
N ARG A 66 -5.90 -5.82 12.33
CA ARG A 66 -7.02 -6.07 13.26
C ARG A 66 -8.31 -5.38 12.84
N ARG A 67 -8.22 -4.20 12.23
CA ARG A 67 -9.37 -3.43 11.72
C ARG A 67 -9.85 -3.91 10.34
N GLY A 68 -9.14 -4.86 9.73
CA GLY A 68 -9.45 -5.37 8.40
C GLY A 68 -9.16 -4.36 7.29
N PHE A 69 -8.24 -3.42 7.51
CA PHE A 69 -7.79 -2.48 6.48
C PHE A 69 -6.72 -3.07 5.58
N ILE A 70 -5.92 -4.00 6.13
CA ILE A 70 -4.90 -4.76 5.43
C ILE A 70 -5.04 -6.24 5.79
N GLU A 71 -4.50 -7.12 4.96
CA GLU A 71 -4.45 -8.56 5.21
C GLU A 71 -3.10 -9.17 4.82
N LYS A 72 -2.76 -10.32 5.43
CA LYS A 72 -1.59 -11.10 5.01
C LYS A 72 -1.86 -11.76 3.66
N VAL A 73 -1.02 -11.47 2.69
CA VAL A 73 -1.08 -12.11 1.36
C VAL A 73 -0.30 -13.43 1.39
N SER A 74 -0.89 -14.51 0.86
CA SER A 74 -0.22 -15.80 0.73
C SER A 74 0.54 -15.88 -0.60
N ASP A 75 1.67 -16.60 -0.64
CA ASP A 75 2.42 -16.79 -1.90
C ASP A 75 1.60 -17.54 -2.97
N LYS A 76 0.61 -18.34 -2.55
CA LYS A 76 -0.25 -19.13 -3.46
C LYS A 76 -1.31 -18.28 -4.19
N THR A 77 -1.62 -17.08 -3.69
CA THR A 77 -2.59 -16.15 -4.28
C THR A 77 -1.96 -15.21 -5.30
N LEU A 78 -0.64 -15.26 -5.46
CA LEU A 78 0.13 -14.39 -6.34
C LEU A 78 0.23 -15.00 -7.74
N THR A 79 -0.63 -14.56 -8.66
CA THR A 79 -0.33 -14.75 -10.10
C THR A 79 0.79 -13.77 -10.45
N GLU A 80 1.91 -14.28 -10.96
CA GLU A 80 3.17 -13.51 -11.14
C GLU A 80 3.01 -12.24 -12.00
N ASN A 81 1.94 -12.13 -12.78
CA ASN A 81 1.81 -11.12 -13.83
C ASN A 81 1.15 -9.80 -13.39
N LEU A 82 0.72 -9.64 -12.13
CA LEU A 82 -0.02 -8.43 -11.73
C LEU A 82 0.26 -7.91 -10.31
N ILE A 83 1.48 -8.10 -9.78
CA ILE A 83 1.82 -7.66 -8.42
C ILE A 83 2.77 -6.47 -8.44
N HIS A 84 2.29 -5.37 -7.89
CA HIS A 84 3.10 -4.19 -7.58
C HIS A 84 3.05 -3.93 -6.08
N TYR A 85 4.20 -3.60 -5.50
CA TYR A 85 4.33 -3.37 -4.08
C TYR A 85 4.38 -1.86 -3.82
N ILE A 86 3.70 -1.42 -2.77
CA ILE A 86 3.75 -0.01 -2.35
C ILE A 86 4.75 0.09 -1.19
N PRO A 87 5.97 0.63 -1.41
CA PRO A 87 6.89 0.84 -0.32
C PRO A 87 6.33 1.90 0.63
N HIS A 88 6.56 1.70 1.91
CA HIS A 88 6.11 2.60 2.95
C HIS A 88 7.22 2.83 3.96
N HIS A 89 7.13 3.95 4.67
CA HIS A 89 8.09 4.31 5.72
C HIS A 89 7.41 5.16 6.79
N ALA A 90 7.96 5.16 8.00
CA ALA A 90 7.47 6.01 9.07
C ALA A 90 8.17 7.36 9.08
N VAL A 91 7.40 8.39 9.39
CA VAL A 91 7.87 9.75 9.68
C VAL A 91 7.43 10.09 11.11
N LYS A 92 8.36 10.61 11.93
CA LYS A 92 8.02 11.13 13.25
C LYS A 92 7.19 12.39 13.09
N GLN A 93 6.15 12.52 13.90
CA GLN A 93 5.32 13.72 13.97
C GLN A 93 5.55 14.41 15.31
N ASP A 94 5.41 15.73 15.32
CA ASP A 94 5.34 16.49 16.57
C ASP A 94 3.90 16.40 17.11
N SER A 95 3.58 15.22 17.64
CA SER A 95 2.25 14.87 18.14
C SER A 95 2.40 13.99 19.36
N THR A 96 1.70 14.36 20.43
CA THR A 96 1.74 13.66 21.72
C THR A 96 0.95 12.35 21.69
N THR A 97 -0.08 12.25 20.85
CA THR A 97 -0.96 11.08 20.76
C THR A 97 -0.64 10.16 19.59
N THR A 98 -0.12 10.70 18.48
CA THR A 98 0.25 9.95 17.27
C THR A 98 1.65 10.36 16.83
N PRO A 99 2.69 9.91 17.53
CA PRO A 99 4.07 10.35 17.30
C PRO A 99 4.65 9.86 15.96
N ILE A 100 3.95 8.99 15.22
CA ILE A 100 4.39 8.45 13.94
C ILE A 100 3.27 8.45 12.89
N ARG A 101 3.63 8.65 11.62
CA ARG A 101 2.75 8.44 10.46
C ARG A 101 3.43 7.54 9.45
N ILE A 102 2.71 6.53 8.96
CA ILE A 102 3.14 5.72 7.82
C ILE A 102 2.81 6.44 6.52
N VAL A 103 3.83 6.65 5.68
CA VAL A 103 3.71 7.25 4.36
C VAL A 103 3.92 6.18 3.30
N TYR A 104 2.91 5.98 2.47
CA TYR A 104 2.93 5.07 1.33
C TYR A 104 3.40 5.81 0.07
N ASN A 105 4.42 5.28 -0.59
CA ASN A 105 4.93 5.84 -1.84
C ASN A 105 4.30 5.10 -3.04
N CYS A 106 3.11 5.54 -3.42
CA CYS A 106 2.34 4.98 -4.53
C CYS A 106 2.92 5.29 -5.91
N SER A 107 3.98 6.10 -6.01
CA SER A 107 4.66 6.42 -7.28
C SER A 107 5.95 5.60 -7.48
N CYS A 108 6.20 4.59 -6.64
CA CYS A 108 7.40 3.76 -6.73
C CYS A 108 7.36 2.79 -7.92
N LYS A 109 8.12 3.10 -8.97
CA LYS A 109 8.18 2.33 -10.21
C LYS A 109 9.33 1.32 -10.24
N ALA A 110 9.19 0.27 -11.03
CA ALA A 110 10.28 -0.66 -11.35
C ALA A 110 11.29 -0.07 -12.37
N ASN A 111 10.82 0.84 -13.23
CA ASN A 111 11.50 1.42 -14.38
C ASN A 111 10.80 2.75 -14.79
N SER A 112 11.29 3.48 -15.80
CA SER A 112 10.84 4.85 -16.16
C SER A 112 9.35 4.99 -16.55
N HIS A 113 8.60 3.88 -16.64
CA HIS A 113 7.19 3.86 -17.00
C HIS A 113 6.28 4.31 -15.85
N HIS A 114 5.10 4.82 -16.15
CA HIS A 114 4.15 5.35 -15.17
C HIS A 114 3.74 4.26 -14.16
N ALA A 115 3.84 4.55 -12.85
CA ALA A 115 3.28 3.69 -11.82
C ALA A 115 1.77 3.87 -11.90
N LEU A 116 1.08 2.78 -12.22
CA LEU A 116 -0.35 2.69 -11.99
C LEU A 116 -0.51 2.15 -10.58
N VAL A 117 -1.37 2.78 -9.79
CA VAL A 117 -1.64 2.38 -8.40
C VAL A 117 -2.38 1.04 -8.46
N SER A 118 -1.65 -0.08 -8.53
CA SER A 118 -2.26 -1.40 -8.42
C SER A 118 -2.38 -1.71 -6.93
N THR A 119 -3.61 -1.59 -6.44
CA THR A 119 -4.13 -2.23 -5.23
C THR A 119 -3.43 -1.86 -3.92
N ILE A 120 -4.15 -1.07 -3.11
CA ILE A 120 -4.00 -1.10 -1.65
C ILE A 120 -4.72 -2.38 -1.22
N VAL A 121 -3.94 -3.39 -0.85
CA VAL A 121 -4.32 -4.28 0.24
C VAL A 121 -3.54 -3.80 1.45
#